data_AF-A0AAT9RV27-F1
#
_entry.id   AF-A0AAT9RV27-F1
#
_cell.length_a   1.000
_cell.length_b   1.000
_cell.length_c   1.000
_cell.angle_alpha   90.00
_cell.angle_beta   90.00
_cell.angle_gamma   90.00
#
_symmetry.space_group_name_H-M   'P 1'
#
loop_
_entity.id
_entity.type
_entity.pdbx_description
1 polymer ?
#
loop_
_entity_poly.entity_id
_entity_poly.type
_entity_poly.pdbx_seq_one_letter_code
_entity_poly.pdbx_strand_id
1 'polypeptide(L)'
;MERVWIRGLVVPPLLVSLLREGRWVHPGDAEMGRVIPWFEDPLHFCGSVAEMERESRSMDMFADDSSSDLFHVLRGSRREAPVELPWMDVEKAYLVAVNRRPGDDVALALDYRTDPADPRVVGSDFWTDPRHGAWRVVAPTFSAFAAVLGLRSSADSEGSGGSGGSGG
;
A
#
# COMPACT_ATOMS: atom_id res chain seq x y z
N MET A 1 12.17 19.01 -3.77
CA MET A 1 10.77 18.55 -3.83
C MET A 1 10.17 18.68 -2.46
N GLU A 2 8.97 19.24 -2.37
CA GLU A 2 8.22 19.31 -1.12
C GLU A 2 7.79 17.90 -0.69
N ARG A 3 7.89 17.60 0.61
CA ARG A 3 7.45 16.31 1.15
C ARG A 3 5.94 16.32 1.31
N VAL A 4 5.28 15.30 0.78
CA VAL A 4 3.85 15.07 0.96
C VAL A 4 3.65 14.13 2.15
N TRP A 5 2.60 14.37 2.94
CA TRP A 5 2.32 13.62 4.15
C TRP A 5 0.88 13.13 4.18
N ILE A 6 0.67 11.92 4.72
CA ILE A 6 -0.63 11.32 5.02
C ILE A 6 -0.55 10.87 6.46
N ARG A 7 -1.46 11.34 7.34
CA ARG A 7 -1.48 10.95 8.76
C ARG A 7 -0.14 11.09 9.50
N GLY A 8 0.68 12.09 9.13
CA GLY A 8 2.02 12.28 9.69
C GLY A 8 3.11 11.33 9.17
N LEU A 9 2.78 10.49 8.18
CA LEU A 9 3.69 9.58 7.49
C LEU A 9 4.06 10.16 6.12
N VAL A 10 5.34 10.08 5.74
CA VAL A 10 5.82 10.65 4.48
C VAL A 10 5.37 9.78 3.32
N VAL A 11 4.75 10.37 2.30
CA VAL A 11 4.38 9.64 1.09
C VAL A 11 5.66 9.31 0.30
N PRO A 12 5.88 8.04 -0.11
CA PRO A 12 7.10 7.67 -0.84
C PRO A 12 7.23 8.49 -2.12
N PRO A 13 8.42 9.04 -2.44
CA PRO A 13 8.62 9.86 -3.65
C PRO A 13 8.19 9.16 -4.95
N LEU A 14 8.36 7.84 -5.01
CA LEU A 14 7.88 7.02 -6.12
C LEU A 14 6.35 7.10 -6.24
N LEU A 15 5.61 6.94 -5.14
CA LEU A 15 4.16 7.03 -5.13
C LEU A 15 3.68 8.41 -5.55
N VAL A 16 4.32 9.48 -5.05
CA VAL A 16 4.03 10.87 -5.47
C VAL A 16 4.20 11.02 -6.99
N SER A 17 5.27 10.46 -7.55
CA SER A 17 5.54 10.51 -8.99
C SER A 17 4.48 9.73 -9.78
N LEU A 18 4.13 8.53 -9.33
CA LEU A 18 3.10 7.68 -9.94
C LEU A 18 1.72 8.35 -9.93
N LEU A 19 1.34 9.00 -8.84
CA LEU A 19 0.08 9.74 -8.73
C LEU A 19 0.06 10.95 -9.66
N ARG A 20 1.15 11.74 -9.68
CA ARG A 20 1.27 12.91 -10.56
C ARG A 20 1.21 12.54 -12.05
N GLU A 21 1.79 11.40 -12.41
CA GLU A 21 1.80 10.88 -13.79
C GLU A 21 0.50 10.12 -14.14
N GLY A 22 -0.45 9.96 -13.21
CA GLY A 22 -1.68 9.21 -13.45
C GLY A 22 -1.45 7.71 -13.68
N ARG A 23 -0.35 7.16 -13.15
CA ARG A 23 0.07 5.76 -13.35
C ARG A 23 -0.14 4.87 -12.13
N TRP A 24 -0.49 5.45 -10.99
CA TRP A 24 -0.99 4.67 -9.86
C TRP A 24 -2.44 4.27 -10.15
N VAL A 25 -2.58 3.21 -10.96
CA VAL A 25 -3.86 2.69 -11.45
C VAL A 25 -3.82 1.18 -11.31
N HIS A 26 -4.98 0.58 -11.03
CA HIS A 26 -5.10 -0.86 -10.88
C HIS A 26 -4.56 -1.60 -12.13
N PRO A 27 -3.61 -2.54 -11.99
CA PRO A 27 -2.93 -3.19 -13.12
C PRO A 27 -3.78 -4.26 -13.83
N GLY A 28 -4.92 -4.61 -13.23
CA GLY A 28 -5.83 -5.67 -13.70
C GLY A 28 -5.86 -6.84 -12.72
N ASP A 29 -7.03 -7.47 -12.59
CA ASP A 29 -7.26 -8.48 -11.53
C ASP A 29 -6.36 -9.72 -11.71
N ALA A 30 -6.05 -10.08 -12.97
CA ALA A 30 -5.14 -11.18 -13.28
C ALA A 30 -3.70 -10.91 -12.83
N GLU A 31 -3.24 -9.66 -12.90
CA GLU A 31 -1.90 -9.29 -12.44
C GLU A 31 -1.86 -9.24 -10.91
N MET A 32 -2.90 -8.67 -10.28
CA MET A 32 -3.04 -8.70 -8.83
C MET A 32 -3.06 -10.12 -8.27
N GLY A 33 -3.78 -11.06 -8.91
CA GLY A 33 -3.80 -12.46 -8.49
C GLY A 33 -2.46 -13.18 -8.63
N ARG A 34 -1.54 -12.70 -9.49
CA ARG A 34 -0.16 -13.23 -9.53
C ARG A 34 0.68 -12.71 -8.36
N VAL A 35 0.50 -11.45 -8.00
CA VAL A 35 1.27 -10.79 -6.94
C VAL A 35 0.76 -11.19 -5.55
N ILE A 36 -0.56 -11.34 -5.41
CA ILE A 36 -1.24 -11.60 -4.14
C ILE A 36 -2.23 -12.75 -4.35
N PRO A 37 -1.76 -14.00 -4.46
CA PRO A 37 -2.60 -15.14 -4.86
C PRO A 37 -3.67 -15.54 -3.83
N TRP A 38 -3.58 -15.01 -2.60
CA TRP A 38 -4.55 -15.22 -1.52
C TRP A 38 -5.62 -14.10 -1.45
N PHE A 39 -5.58 -13.13 -2.36
CA PHE A 39 -6.47 -11.98 -2.38
C PHE A 39 -7.48 -12.14 -3.52
N GLU A 40 -8.74 -12.43 -3.19
CA GLU A 40 -9.73 -12.80 -4.20
C GLU A 40 -10.55 -11.61 -4.71
N ASP A 41 -10.76 -10.59 -3.88
CA ASP A 41 -11.63 -9.46 -4.24
C ASP A 41 -10.89 -8.34 -4.98
N PRO A 42 -11.57 -7.67 -5.93
CA PRO A 42 -10.97 -6.62 -6.73
C PRO A 42 -10.65 -5.38 -5.90
N LEU A 43 -9.47 -4.81 -6.13
CA LEU A 43 -9.03 -3.58 -5.47
C LEU A 43 -9.31 -2.34 -6.33
N HIS A 44 -9.52 -1.22 -5.66
CA HIS A 44 -9.48 0.13 -6.19
C HIS A 44 -8.22 0.82 -5.67
N PHE A 45 -7.35 1.25 -6.57
CA PHE A 45 -6.12 1.95 -6.21
C PHE A 45 -6.46 3.42 -5.97
N CYS A 46 -6.19 3.93 -4.77
CA CYS A 46 -6.52 5.31 -4.41
C CYS A 46 -5.72 6.28 -5.29
N GLY A 47 -6.38 7.02 -6.17
CA GLY A 47 -5.76 7.87 -7.19
C GLY A 47 -5.25 9.21 -6.69
N SER A 48 -5.40 9.51 -5.39
CA SER A 48 -4.92 10.75 -4.78
C SER A 48 -4.56 10.61 -3.31
N VAL A 49 -3.71 11.52 -2.83
CA VAL A 49 -3.36 11.66 -1.41
C VAL A 49 -4.59 11.93 -0.54
N ALA A 50 -5.52 12.76 -1.03
CA ALA A 50 -6.75 13.07 -0.32
C ALA A 50 -7.67 11.85 -0.17
N GLU A 51 -7.71 10.98 -1.17
CA GLU A 51 -8.43 9.72 -1.12
C GLU A 51 -7.80 8.75 -0.12
N MET A 52 -6.48 8.54 -0.19
CA MET A 52 -5.76 7.70 0.77
C MET A 52 -5.97 8.16 2.22
N GLU A 53 -5.89 9.47 2.48
CA GLU A 53 -6.18 10.06 3.80
C GLU A 53 -7.62 9.78 4.23
N ARG A 54 -8.60 9.95 3.33
CA ARG A 54 -10.02 9.70 3.61
C ARG A 54 -10.27 8.23 3.95
N GLU A 55 -9.78 7.31 3.12
CA GLU A 55 -10.00 5.87 3.32
C GLU A 55 -9.33 5.37 4.61
N SER A 56 -8.14 5.90 4.92
CA SER A 56 -7.40 5.49 6.11
C SER A 56 -8.07 5.92 7.43
N ARG A 57 -9.08 6.81 7.42
CA ARG A 57 -9.85 7.15 8.62
C ARG A 57 -10.67 5.98 9.16
N SER A 58 -11.03 5.02 8.30
CA SER A 58 -11.72 3.81 8.71
C SER A 58 -10.88 3.01 9.73
N MET A 59 -9.55 2.99 9.55
CA MET A 59 -8.63 2.29 10.45
C MET A 59 -8.66 2.88 11.87
N ASP A 60 -8.80 4.20 12.01
CA ASP A 60 -8.93 4.84 13.32
C ASP A 60 -10.21 4.40 14.04
N MET A 61 -11.33 4.38 13.31
CA MET A 61 -12.62 3.96 13.84
C MET A 61 -12.55 2.51 14.35
N PHE A 62 -12.03 1.60 13.52
CA PHE A 62 -11.89 0.19 13.87
C PHE A 62 -10.93 -0.05 15.04
N ALA A 63 -9.86 0.73 15.17
CA ALA A 63 -8.91 0.60 16.28
C ALA A 63 -9.45 1.13 17.62
N ASP A 64 -10.54 1.90 17.58
CA ASP A 64 -11.16 2.52 18.75
C ASP A 64 -12.48 1.86 19.17
N ASP A 65 -12.96 0.83 18.45
CA ASP A 65 -14.21 0.13 18.72
C ASP A 65 -14.06 -1.40 18.81
N SER A 66 -15.21 -2.10 18.90
CA SER A 66 -15.26 -3.57 19.01
C SER A 66 -14.83 -4.30 17.73
N SER A 67 -14.62 -3.60 16.63
CA SER A 67 -14.19 -4.19 15.36
C SER A 67 -12.68 -4.36 15.27
N SER A 68 -11.91 -3.85 16.23
CA SER A 68 -10.44 -4.00 16.31
C SER A 68 -9.97 -5.45 16.12
N ASP A 69 -10.63 -6.41 16.78
CA ASP A 69 -10.29 -7.82 16.67
C ASP A 69 -10.62 -8.39 15.29
N LEU A 70 -11.75 -7.98 14.70
CA LEU A 70 -12.19 -8.45 13.38
C LEU A 70 -11.22 -8.02 12.28
N PHE A 71 -10.76 -6.77 12.32
CA PHE A 71 -9.86 -6.19 11.32
C PHE A 71 -8.37 -6.32 11.68
N HIS A 72 -8.04 -6.89 12.84
CA HIS A 72 -6.70 -6.96 13.40
C HIS A 72 -5.96 -5.62 13.32
N VAL A 73 -6.58 -4.56 13.86
CA VAL A 73 -6.02 -3.20 13.87
C VAL A 73 -5.92 -2.67 15.29
N LEU A 74 -4.81 -2.00 15.62
CA LEU A 74 -4.52 -1.44 16.94
C LEU A 74 -3.80 -0.10 16.83
N ARG A 75 -3.84 0.69 17.90
CA ARG A 75 -2.96 1.86 18.07
C ARG A 75 -1.71 1.45 18.83
N GLY A 76 -0.54 1.57 18.20
CA GLY A 76 0.74 1.30 18.84
C GLY A 76 0.98 2.15 20.09
N SER A 77 0.56 3.41 20.07
CA SER A 77 0.67 4.34 21.22
C SER A 77 -0.04 3.87 22.50
N ARG A 78 -0.98 2.92 22.41
CA ARG A 78 -1.73 2.38 23.54
C ARG A 78 -1.21 1.02 24.03
N ARG A 79 -0.07 0.57 23.51
CA ARG A 79 0.51 -0.74 23.82
C ARG A 79 1.88 -0.59 24.49
N GLU A 80 2.18 -1.47 25.42
CA GLU A 80 3.49 -1.53 26.08
C GLU A 80 4.55 -2.18 25.17
N ALA A 81 4.12 -3.13 24.33
CA ALA A 81 4.96 -3.80 23.36
C ALA A 81 4.66 -3.28 21.94
N PRO A 82 5.65 -3.32 21.02
CA PRO A 82 5.42 -3.04 19.61
C PRO A 82 4.30 -3.91 19.03
N VAL A 83 3.44 -3.29 18.21
CA VAL A 83 2.42 -4.02 17.45
C VAL A 83 3.10 -4.71 16.28
N GLU A 84 2.96 -6.02 16.20
CA GLU A 84 3.54 -6.88 15.16
C GLU A 84 2.44 -7.52 14.30
N LEU A 85 2.78 -7.91 13.07
CA LEU A 85 1.86 -8.69 12.23
C LEU A 85 1.49 -10.01 12.94
N PRO A 86 0.24 -10.49 12.83
CA PRO A 86 -0.79 -10.08 11.87
C PRO A 86 -1.61 -8.83 12.27
N TRP A 87 -1.28 -8.17 13.37
CA TRP A 87 -1.91 -6.92 13.78
C TRP A 87 -1.28 -5.71 13.07
N MET A 88 -2.14 -4.83 12.59
CA MET A 88 -1.76 -3.55 12.00
C MET A 88 -1.69 -2.47 13.07
N ASP A 89 -0.62 -1.67 13.04
CA ASP A 89 -0.54 -0.42 13.79
C ASP A 89 -1.08 0.73 12.93
N VAL A 90 -2.27 1.25 13.27
CA VAL A 90 -2.97 2.27 12.48
C VAL A 90 -2.29 3.65 12.50
N GLU A 91 -1.32 3.84 13.39
CA GLU A 91 -0.51 5.05 13.50
C GLU A 91 0.77 4.96 12.65
N LYS A 92 1.07 3.77 12.13
CA LYS A 92 2.26 3.49 11.31
C LYS A 92 1.89 2.98 9.93
N ALA A 93 0.64 3.14 9.51
CA ALA A 93 0.20 2.75 8.19
C ALA A 93 -0.87 3.67 7.61
N TYR A 94 -1.01 3.62 6.28
CA TYR A 94 -2.15 4.19 5.57
C TYR A 94 -2.49 3.33 4.34
N LEU A 95 -3.74 3.39 3.90
CA LEU A 95 -4.27 2.61 2.78
C LEU A 95 -3.89 3.25 1.43
N VAL A 96 -3.47 2.40 0.48
CA VAL A 96 -3.13 2.79 -0.90
C VAL A 96 -4.01 2.12 -1.95
N ALA A 97 -4.70 1.06 -1.57
CA ALA A 97 -5.79 0.48 -2.32
C ALA A 97 -6.84 -0.07 -1.33
N VAL A 98 -8.11 0.03 -1.70
CA VAL A 98 -9.26 -0.43 -0.91
C VAL A 98 -10.17 -1.29 -1.76
N ASN A 99 -11.23 -1.84 -1.19
CA ASN A 99 -12.23 -2.61 -1.91
C ASN A 99 -12.84 -1.83 -3.07
N ARG A 100 -12.93 -2.47 -4.25
CA ARG A 100 -13.63 -1.91 -5.41
C ARG A 100 -15.15 -2.04 -5.27
N ARG A 101 -15.61 -3.10 -4.61
CA ARG A 101 -17.05 -3.37 -4.40
C ARG A 101 -17.42 -3.07 -2.95
N PRO A 102 -18.47 -2.28 -2.69
CA PRO A 102 -18.97 -2.08 -1.34
C PRO A 102 -19.35 -3.41 -0.68
N GLY A 103 -18.87 -3.64 0.53
CA GLY A 103 -19.10 -4.87 1.29
C GLY A 103 -17.92 -5.84 1.31
N ASP A 104 -16.93 -5.68 0.42
CA ASP A 104 -15.68 -6.44 0.53
C ASP A 104 -14.77 -5.75 1.58
N ASP A 105 -14.21 -6.52 2.52
CA ASP A 105 -13.39 -6.02 3.64
C ASP A 105 -11.89 -6.06 3.32
N VAL A 106 -11.51 -5.49 2.17
CA VAL A 106 -10.21 -5.79 1.55
C VAL A 106 -9.41 -4.52 1.26
N ALA A 107 -8.12 -4.52 1.60
CA ALA A 107 -7.26 -3.34 1.43
C ALA A 107 -5.77 -3.69 1.30
N LEU A 108 -5.02 -2.77 0.69
CA LEU A 108 -3.56 -2.70 0.73
C LEU A 108 -3.12 -1.44 1.48
N ALA A 109 -2.11 -1.60 2.32
CA ALA A 109 -1.53 -0.52 3.11
C ALA A 109 -0.02 -0.43 2.91
N LEU A 110 0.51 0.79 3.06
CA LEU A 110 1.91 1.02 3.32
C LEU A 110 2.15 1.01 4.82
N ASP A 111 3.08 0.17 5.25
CA ASP A 111 3.40 -0.05 6.66
C ASP A 111 4.84 0.38 6.96
N TYR A 112 4.95 1.43 7.76
CA TYR A 112 6.16 2.19 8.05
C TYR A 112 6.96 1.62 9.23
N ARG A 113 6.55 0.48 9.79
CA ARG A 113 7.28 -0.19 10.88
C ARG A 113 8.66 -0.71 10.45
N THR A 114 8.93 -0.84 9.15
CA THR A 114 10.22 -1.31 8.63
C THR A 114 11.13 -0.18 8.15
N ASP A 115 10.66 0.65 7.22
CA ASP A 115 11.43 1.72 6.60
C ASP A 115 10.54 2.95 6.39
N PRO A 116 10.92 4.14 6.88
CA PRO A 116 10.10 5.34 6.76
C PRO A 116 10.11 5.97 5.35
N ALA A 117 11.07 5.63 4.49
CA ALA A 117 11.22 6.16 3.13
C ALA A 117 10.71 5.20 2.05
N ASP A 118 10.81 3.89 2.30
CA ASP A 118 10.35 2.83 1.39
C ASP A 118 9.62 1.71 2.17
N PRO A 119 8.44 2.02 2.73
CA PRO A 119 7.71 1.13 3.63
C PRO A 119 7.32 -0.17 2.94
N ARG A 120 7.11 -1.24 3.71
CA ARG A 120 6.59 -2.50 3.17
C ARG A 120 5.15 -2.34 2.70
N VAL A 121 4.73 -3.21 1.78
CA VAL A 121 3.32 -3.32 1.37
C VAL A 121 2.71 -4.52 2.07
N VAL A 122 1.56 -4.30 2.69
CA VAL A 122 0.78 -5.36 3.35
C VAL A 122 -0.66 -5.32 2.84
N GLY A 123 -1.33 -6.47 2.85
CA GLY A 123 -2.75 -6.58 2.51
C GLY A 123 -3.54 -7.26 3.61
N SER A 124 -4.83 -6.90 3.73
CA SER A 124 -5.76 -7.60 4.60
C SER A 124 -6.17 -8.93 3.97
N ASP A 125 -6.12 -10.00 4.77
CA ASP A 125 -6.45 -11.36 4.39
C ASP A 125 -7.62 -11.85 5.23
N PHE A 126 -8.79 -11.91 4.60
CA PHE A 126 -10.01 -12.47 5.16
C PHE A 126 -10.36 -13.85 4.55
N TRP A 127 -9.55 -14.38 3.64
CA TRP A 127 -9.84 -15.62 2.92
C TRP A 127 -9.11 -16.83 3.51
N THR A 128 -7.92 -16.62 4.07
CA THR A 128 -7.18 -17.72 4.69
C THR A 128 -7.80 -18.16 6.02
N ASP A 129 -8.28 -17.23 6.85
CA ASP A 129 -9.15 -17.52 8.00
C ASP A 129 -10.25 -16.45 8.11
N PRO A 130 -11.45 -16.70 7.57
CA PRO A 130 -12.54 -15.72 7.58
C PRO A 130 -13.04 -15.32 8.97
N ARG A 131 -12.62 -16.05 10.02
CA ARG A 131 -12.98 -15.74 11.41
C ARG A 131 -12.15 -14.62 12.00
N HIS A 132 -10.95 -14.36 11.45
CA HIS A 132 -10.05 -13.32 11.91
C HIS A 132 -9.30 -12.74 10.70
N GLY A 133 -9.59 -11.50 10.33
CA GLY A 133 -8.80 -10.82 9.31
C GLY A 133 -7.34 -10.77 9.72
N ALA A 134 -6.39 -10.93 8.81
CA ALA A 134 -4.96 -10.84 9.12
C ALA A 134 -4.25 -9.89 8.17
N TRP A 135 -3.27 -9.14 8.65
CA TRP A 135 -2.41 -8.36 7.76
C TRP A 135 -1.18 -9.19 7.38
N ARG A 136 -0.94 -9.31 6.06
CA ARG A 136 0.14 -10.12 5.51
C ARG A 136 1.04 -9.29 4.60
N VAL A 137 2.34 -9.55 4.65
CA VAL A 137 3.30 -8.92 3.75
C VAL A 137 3.03 -9.35 2.32
N VAL A 138 2.83 -8.36 1.46
CA VAL A 138 2.71 -8.49 0.00
C VAL A 138 4.09 -8.29 -0.64
N ALA A 139 4.80 -7.25 -0.21
CA ALA A 139 6.14 -6.94 -0.69
C ALA A 139 6.98 -6.34 0.45
N PRO A 140 8.30 -6.60 0.47
CA PRO A 140 9.19 -6.09 1.51
C PRO A 140 9.34 -4.57 1.48
N THR A 141 9.13 -3.94 0.32
CA THR A 141 9.16 -2.48 0.13
C THR A 141 8.15 -2.06 -0.94
N PHE A 142 7.77 -0.78 -0.94
CA PHE A 142 6.89 -0.20 -1.94
C PHE A 142 7.54 -0.17 -3.31
N SER A 143 8.84 0.14 -3.38
CA SER A 143 9.60 0.09 -4.63
C SER A 143 9.61 -1.31 -5.25
N ALA A 144 9.77 -2.37 -4.45
CA ALA A 144 9.71 -3.75 -4.92
C ALA A 144 8.31 -4.10 -5.46
N PHE A 145 7.25 -3.69 -4.76
CA PHE A 145 5.88 -3.88 -5.23
C PHE A 145 5.63 -3.17 -6.56
N ALA A 146 6.00 -1.89 -6.66
CA ALA A 146 5.85 -1.10 -7.87
C ALA A 146 6.63 -1.72 -9.05
N ALA A 147 7.85 -2.21 -8.81
CA ALA A 147 8.67 -2.87 -9.82
C ALA A 147 8.02 -4.16 -10.35
N VAL A 148 7.43 -4.98 -9.48
CA VAL A 148 6.70 -6.19 -9.87
C VAL A 148 5.48 -5.84 -10.73
N LEU A 149 4.80 -4.73 -10.44
CA LEU A 149 3.69 -4.21 -11.25
C LEU A 149 4.13 -3.48 -12.54
N GLY A 150 5.44 -3.41 -12.83
CA GLY A 150 5.96 -2.68 -13.98
C GLY A 150 5.88 -1.16 -13.87
N LEU A 151 5.66 -0.62 -12.66
CA LEU A 151 5.53 0.81 -12.38
C LEU A 151 6.90 1.41 -12.03
N ARG A 152 7.58 2.03 -12.99
CA ARG A 152 8.90 2.68 -12.81
C ARG A 152 8.86 4.19 -13.02
N SER A 153 9.50 5.03 -12.20
CA SER A 153 9.44 6.49 -12.43
C SER A 153 9.86 6.84 -13.87
N SER A 154 9.24 7.86 -14.48
CA SER A 154 9.67 8.36 -15.78
C SER A 154 11.14 8.82 -15.80
N ALA A 155 11.71 9.18 -14.65
CA ALA A 155 13.12 9.53 -14.49
C ALA A 155 14.09 8.36 -14.71
N ASP A 156 13.62 7.11 -14.64
CA ASP A 156 14.44 5.91 -14.91
C ASP A 156 14.57 5.60 -16.41
N SER A 157 13.82 6.32 -17.27
CA SER A 157 13.74 6.08 -18.71
C SER A 157 14.83 6.80 -19.53
N GLU A 158 15.61 7.70 -18.94
CA GLU A 158 16.64 8.49 -19.64
C GLU A 158 18.07 7.87 -19.58
N GLY A 159 18.17 6.53 -19.50
CA GLY A 159 19.47 5.82 -19.40
C GLY A 159 19.98 5.12 -20.66
N SER A 160 19.17 4.96 -21.71
CA SER A 160 19.54 4.18 -22.90
C SER A 160 19.36 4.98 -24.19
N GLY A 161 20.24 5.95 -24.41
CA GLY A 161 20.22 6.77 -25.61
C GLY A 161 21.53 7.49 -25.83
N GLY A 162 22.59 6.78 -26.23
CA GLY A 162 23.81 7.45 -26.67
C GLY A 162 24.94 6.54 -27.13
N SER A 163 25.41 6.80 -28.36
CA SER A 163 26.71 6.44 -28.96
C SER A 163 26.83 5.05 -29.58
N GLY A 164 27.19 4.86 -30.86
CA GLY A 164 27.58 5.75 -31.95
C GLY A 164 27.44 4.95 -33.26
N GLY A 165 27.23 5.55 -34.42
CA GLY A 165 28.18 6.44 -35.06
C GLY A 165 28.51 5.80 -36.42
N SER A 166 27.96 6.41 -37.47
CA SER A 166 28.16 6.05 -38.86
C SER A 166 29.64 6.16 -39.25
N GLY A 167 30.18 5.15 -39.92
CA GLY A 167 31.44 5.23 -40.68
C GLY A 167 31.16 4.69 -42.07
N GLY A 168 31.35 5.55 -43.08
CA GLY A 168 31.21 5.21 -44.51
C GLY A 168 32.44 4.53 -45.09
#